data_AF-A0A139I0Q8-F1
#
_entry.id   AF-A0A139I0Q8-F1
#
_cell.length_a   1.000
_cell.length_b   1.000
_cell.length_c   1.000
_cell.angle_alpha   90.00
_cell.angle_beta   90.00
_cell.angle_gamma   90.00
#
_symmetry.space_group_name_H-M   'P 1'
#
loop_
_entity.id
_entity.type
_entity.pdbx_description
1 polymer ?
#
loop_
_entity_poly.entity_id
_entity_poly.type
_entity_poly.pdbx_seq_one_letter_code
_entity_poly.pdbx_strand_id
1 'polypeptide(L)'
;MDHITKLRNELEQAQAAGDKLRVARLVRIINMEERKARTRASREEDAQRKAREDFLPYSKASTPRSGGPVAAKLPPMAYFNDLEDQVKREEEARQAASRKAQDEARRREKIMENARRQAEEQHQRAQDQQRQRESRFRDEERQRQRQRQQKEKKKSNRSTPPNAPRRTLPPGPAVTMPQIKEWYAFAEACNNAREKVQTFPLPPDGCCGSTTCASQDEDRSNKACECNIRRCFKLAGVGIYKKEMLKWHPDKWSRSPENQRENFQKLAREIFIVLKDM
;
A
#
# COMPACT_ATOMS: atom_id res chain seq x y z
N MET A 1 17.38 1.41 41.56
CA MET A 1 18.26 0.79 40.54
C MET A 1 17.67 1.10 39.17
N ASP A 2 18.34 1.91 38.37
CA ASP A 2 17.86 2.31 37.04
C ASP A 2 17.72 1.09 36.11
N HIS A 3 16.59 1.03 35.40
CA HIS A 3 16.27 -0.08 34.49
C HIS A 3 17.35 -0.29 33.43
N ILE A 4 17.94 0.80 32.92
CA ILE A 4 19.03 0.76 31.92
C ILE A 4 20.28 0.09 32.50
N THR A 5 20.60 0.33 33.76
CA THR A 5 21.76 -0.28 34.44
C THR A 5 21.59 -1.78 34.57
N LYS A 6 20.38 -2.25 34.87
CA LYS A 6 20.06 -3.69 34.87
C LYS A 6 20.26 -4.33 33.49
N LEU A 7 19.82 -3.65 32.42
CA LEU A 7 19.99 -4.14 31.05
C LEU A 7 21.47 -4.17 30.62
N ARG A 8 22.29 -3.23 31.08
CA ARG A 8 23.75 -3.22 30.83
C ARG A 8 24.45 -4.38 31.53
N ASN A 9 24.08 -4.69 32.77
CA ASN A 9 24.61 -5.86 33.47
C ASN A 9 24.20 -7.17 32.76
N GLU A 10 22.97 -7.27 32.27
CA GLU A 10 22.52 -8.43 31.47
C GLU A 10 23.26 -8.53 30.12
N LEU A 11 23.62 -7.40 29.51
CA LEU A 11 24.40 -7.34 28.29
C LEU A 11 25.81 -7.88 28.53
N GLU A 12 26.48 -7.47 29.61
CA GLU A 12 27.81 -7.97 29.99
C GLU A 12 27.78 -9.48 30.25
N GLN A 13 26.76 -9.99 30.94
CA GLN A 13 26.57 -11.43 31.14
C GLN A 13 26.37 -12.17 29.80
N ALA A 14 25.59 -11.62 28.88
CA ALA A 14 25.38 -12.20 27.56
C ALA A 14 26.64 -12.17 26.68
N GLN A 15 27.47 -11.13 26.81
CA GLN A 15 28.77 -11.05 26.16
C GLN A 15 29.74 -12.09 26.69
N ALA A 16 29.82 -12.25 28.02
CA ALA A 16 30.64 -13.28 28.67
C ALA A 16 30.22 -14.70 28.25
N ALA A 17 28.92 -14.93 28.02
CA ALA A 17 28.38 -16.20 27.54
C ALA A 17 28.54 -16.44 26.03
N GLY A 18 29.00 -15.46 25.24
CA GLY A 18 29.15 -15.58 23.79
C GLY A 18 27.83 -15.62 22.98
N ASP A 19 26.70 -15.28 23.59
CA ASP A 19 25.38 -15.32 22.94
C ASP A 19 25.14 -14.08 22.07
N LYS A 20 25.59 -14.15 20.82
CA LYS A 20 25.52 -13.04 19.85
C LYS A 20 24.09 -12.53 19.60
N LEU A 21 23.09 -13.42 19.62
CA LEU A 21 21.70 -13.04 19.37
C LEU A 21 21.12 -12.26 20.55
N ARG A 22 21.39 -12.71 21.77
CA ARG A 22 20.97 -12.02 23.00
C ARG A 22 21.66 -10.67 23.15
N VAL A 23 22.95 -10.59 22.84
CA VAL A 23 23.72 -9.33 22.81
C VAL A 23 23.09 -8.33 21.83
N ALA A 24 22.82 -8.74 20.59
CA ALA A 24 22.21 -7.86 19.59
C ALA A 24 20.81 -7.35 20.01
N ARG A 25 20.01 -8.20 20.65
CA ARG A 25 18.70 -7.82 21.19
C ARG A 25 18.83 -6.80 22.33
N LEU A 26 19.71 -7.05 23.29
CA LEU A 26 19.91 -6.17 24.45
C LEU A 26 20.45 -4.79 24.04
N VAL A 27 21.40 -4.73 23.11
CA VAL A 27 21.90 -3.45 22.56
C VAL A 27 20.76 -2.62 21.95
N ARG A 28 19.85 -3.26 21.21
CA ARG A 28 18.70 -2.56 20.62
C ARG A 28 17.75 -2.01 21.68
N ILE A 29 17.48 -2.79 22.74
CA ILE A 29 16.61 -2.39 23.85
C ILE A 29 17.24 -1.22 24.62
N ILE A 30 18.53 -1.31 24.96
CA ILE A 30 19.25 -0.25 25.67
C ILE A 30 19.22 1.05 24.87
N ASN A 31 19.54 1.01 23.57
CA ASN A 31 19.50 2.20 22.71
C ASN A 31 18.11 2.83 22.64
N MET A 32 17.05 2.01 22.68
CA MET A 32 15.67 2.49 22.68
C MET A 32 15.32 3.18 24.01
N GLU A 33 15.68 2.57 25.14
CA GLU A 33 15.43 3.13 26.46
C GLU A 33 16.25 4.40 26.72
N GLU A 34 17.50 4.47 26.27
CA GLU A 34 18.29 5.70 26.33
C GLU A 34 17.68 6.84 25.51
N ARG A 35 17.13 6.54 24.33
CA ARG A 35 16.43 7.54 23.52
C ARG A 35 15.19 8.05 24.26
N LYS A 36 14.39 7.15 24.84
CA LYS A 36 13.22 7.52 25.65
C LYS A 36 13.61 8.33 26.89
N ALA A 37 14.71 8.00 27.54
CA ALA A 37 15.23 8.73 28.70
C ALA A 37 15.63 10.16 28.30
N ARG A 38 16.35 10.34 27.19
CA ARG A 38 16.69 11.68 26.66
C ARG A 38 15.46 12.51 26.32
N THR A 39 14.46 11.92 25.65
CA THR A 39 13.20 12.63 25.35
C THR A 39 12.44 13.03 26.61
N ARG A 40 12.42 12.17 27.63
CA ARG A 40 11.79 12.48 28.93
C ARG A 40 12.52 13.63 29.64
N ALA A 41 13.85 13.55 29.74
CA ALA A 41 14.65 14.59 30.37
C ALA A 41 14.48 15.96 29.68
N SER A 42 14.48 16.00 28.35
CA SER A 42 14.23 17.24 27.60
C SER A 42 12.83 17.82 27.86
N ARG A 43 11.79 16.97 27.92
CA ARG A 43 10.42 17.43 28.26
C ARG A 43 10.32 17.94 29.68
N GLU A 44 11.03 17.31 30.61
CA GLU A 44 11.07 17.73 32.00
C GLU A 44 11.81 19.05 32.17
N GLU A 45 12.91 19.27 31.45
CA GLU A 45 13.62 20.56 31.41
C GLU A 45 12.74 21.67 30.83
N ASP A 46 12.03 21.42 29.74
CA ASP A 46 11.08 22.38 29.16
C ASP A 46 9.92 22.67 30.12
N ALA A 47 9.41 21.66 30.82
CA ALA A 47 8.39 21.84 31.84
C ALA A 47 8.90 22.67 33.03
N GLN A 48 10.13 22.44 33.48
CA GLN A 48 10.77 23.23 34.53
C GLN A 48 11.02 24.68 34.07
N ARG A 49 11.43 24.89 32.82
CA ARG A 49 11.60 26.24 32.23
C ARG A 49 10.28 26.98 32.23
N LYS A 50 9.21 26.33 31.75
CA LYS A 50 7.87 26.91 31.75
C LYS A 50 7.38 27.23 33.17
N ALA A 51 7.58 26.31 34.12
CA ALA A 51 7.22 26.54 35.51
C ALA A 51 8.00 27.72 36.13
N ARG A 52 9.26 27.96 35.73
CA ARG A 52 10.03 29.14 36.15
C ARG A 52 9.51 30.43 35.51
N GLU A 53 9.08 30.38 34.25
CA GLU A 53 8.47 31.53 33.55
C GLU A 53 7.11 31.90 34.18
N ASP A 54 6.29 30.91 34.53
CA ASP A 54 4.99 31.12 35.19
C ASP A 54 5.14 31.69 36.61
N PHE A 55 6.29 31.48 37.27
CA PHE A 55 6.57 31.99 38.61
C PHE A 55 7.27 33.35 38.63
N LEU A 56 7.68 33.89 37.47
CA LEU A 56 8.13 35.28 37.41
C LEU A 56 6.87 36.15 37.49
N PRO A 57 6.65 36.90 38.59
CA PRO A 57 5.54 37.83 38.65
C PRO A 57 5.72 38.77 37.46
N TYR A 58 4.70 38.82 36.62
CA TYR A 58 4.61 39.72 35.48
C TYR A 58 4.79 41.14 36.02
N SER A 59 6.04 41.58 36.10
CA SER A 59 6.47 42.90 36.52
C SER A 59 6.01 43.83 35.41
N LYS A 60 4.72 44.18 35.43
CA LYS A 60 4.25 45.46 34.96
C LYS A 60 5.02 46.47 35.78
N ALA A 61 6.16 46.92 35.25
CA ALA A 61 6.83 48.13 35.65
C ALA A 61 5.86 49.28 35.35
N SER A 62 4.86 49.38 36.22
CA SER A 62 4.00 50.54 36.41
C SER A 62 4.83 51.44 37.30
N THR A 63 5.74 52.21 36.70
CA THR A 63 6.44 53.28 37.42
C THR A 63 5.38 54.25 37.97
N PRO A 64 5.20 54.40 39.29
CA PRO A 64 4.44 55.49 39.85
C PRO A 64 5.39 56.69 39.86
N ARG A 65 5.13 57.65 38.97
CA ARG A 65 5.84 58.93 38.96
C ARG A 65 5.45 59.68 40.22
N SER A 66 6.47 60.09 40.97
CA SER A 66 6.43 60.83 42.24
C SER A 66 5.32 61.88 42.33
N GLY A 67 4.57 61.84 43.42
CA GLY A 67 3.76 62.96 43.88
C GLY A 67 4.64 64.14 44.30
N GLY A 68 4.52 65.24 43.57
CA GLY A 68 4.90 66.59 44.02
C GLY A 68 3.64 67.44 44.17
N PRO A 69 3.62 68.44 45.06
CA PRO A 69 2.41 69.13 45.47
C PRO A 69 1.84 70.04 44.38
N VAL A 70 0.52 70.13 44.43
CA VAL A 70 -0.42 70.87 43.59
C VAL A 70 0.03 72.32 43.37
N ALA A 71 0.25 72.68 42.10
CA ALA A 71 0.14 74.06 41.63
C ALA A 71 -0.90 74.10 40.52
N ALA A 72 -2.07 74.66 40.86
CA ALA A 72 -3.16 74.90 39.95
C ALA A 72 -2.73 75.85 38.82
N LYS A 73 -2.73 75.33 37.59
CA LYS A 73 -3.05 76.06 36.35
C LYS A 73 -3.07 75.06 35.20
N LEU A 74 -4.28 74.67 34.80
CA LEU A 74 -4.56 73.96 33.54
C LEU A 74 -4.00 74.75 32.35
N PRO A 75 -3.70 74.03 31.25
CA PRO A 75 -4.54 74.22 30.08
C PRO A 75 -5.27 72.91 29.72
N PRO A 76 -6.57 72.94 29.36
CA PRO A 76 -7.41 71.75 29.25
C PRO A 76 -7.36 71.01 27.90
N MET A 77 -6.29 71.16 27.10
CA MET A 77 -6.22 70.57 25.75
C MET A 77 -4.98 69.69 25.48
N ALA A 78 -3.88 69.85 26.23
CA ALA A 78 -2.66 69.06 26.00
C ALA A 78 -2.80 67.60 26.43
N TYR A 79 -3.60 67.33 27.47
CA TYR A 79 -3.82 65.98 28.01
C TYR A 79 -4.58 65.06 27.03
N PHE A 80 -5.46 65.62 26.20
CA PHE A 80 -6.22 64.84 25.21
C PHE A 80 -5.33 64.39 24.06
N ASN A 81 -4.42 65.26 23.57
CA ASN A 81 -3.48 64.90 22.51
C ASN A 81 -2.52 63.78 22.96
N ASP A 82 -2.01 63.83 24.21
CA ASP A 82 -1.13 62.80 24.75
C ASP A 82 -1.83 61.44 24.89
N LEU A 83 -3.11 61.43 25.25
CA LEU A 83 -3.95 60.23 25.32
C LEU A 83 -4.23 59.64 23.94
N GLU A 84 -4.55 60.47 22.95
CA GLU A 84 -4.74 60.03 21.56
C GLU A 84 -3.47 59.42 20.99
N ASP A 85 -2.31 60.04 21.22
CA ASP A 85 -1.00 59.51 20.79
C ASP A 85 -0.63 58.21 21.52
N GLN A 86 -1.08 58.04 22.77
CA GLN A 86 -0.87 56.81 23.52
C GLN A 86 -1.76 55.67 23.01
N VAL A 87 -3.05 55.95 22.77
CA VAL A 87 -4.00 54.98 22.19
C VAL A 87 -3.54 54.57 20.79
N LYS A 88 -3.11 55.52 19.95
CA LYS A 88 -2.60 55.25 18.61
C LYS A 88 -1.36 54.35 18.64
N ARG A 89 -0.40 54.63 19.53
CA ARG A 89 0.79 53.78 19.71
C ARG A 89 0.43 52.38 20.22
N GLU A 90 -0.53 52.26 21.13
CA GLU A 90 -0.98 50.97 21.63
C GLU A 90 -1.70 50.16 20.52
N GLU A 91 -2.52 50.83 19.72
CA GLU A 91 -3.21 50.19 18.59
C GLU A 91 -2.22 49.75 17.50
N GLU A 92 -1.25 50.59 17.14
CA GLU A 92 -0.15 50.23 16.23
C GLU A 92 0.66 49.05 16.77
N ALA A 93 0.95 49.02 18.08
CA ALA A 93 1.63 47.90 18.73
C ALA A 93 0.80 46.61 18.68
N ARG A 94 -0.53 46.68 18.89
CA ARG A 94 -1.45 45.55 18.77
C ARG A 94 -1.52 45.04 17.33
N GLN A 95 -1.61 45.94 16.35
CA GLN A 95 -1.59 45.58 14.94
C GLN A 95 -0.26 44.93 14.53
N ALA A 96 0.87 45.46 14.99
CA ALA A 96 2.20 44.89 14.75
C ALA A 96 2.36 43.50 15.39
N ALA A 97 1.86 43.31 16.61
CA ALA A 97 1.87 42.02 17.30
C ALA A 97 0.99 40.98 16.56
N SER A 98 -0.20 41.39 16.09
CA SER A 98 -1.09 40.53 15.32
C SER A 98 -0.44 40.07 14.00
N ARG A 99 0.22 40.97 13.27
CA ARG A 99 0.96 40.62 12.04
C ARG A 99 2.09 39.62 12.31
N LYS A 100 2.87 39.84 13.38
CA LYS A 100 3.92 38.90 13.80
C LYS A 100 3.36 37.51 14.13
N ALA A 101 2.25 37.45 14.86
CA ALA A 101 1.59 36.19 15.19
C ALA A 101 1.08 35.45 13.94
N GLN A 102 0.50 36.17 12.97
CA GLN A 102 0.07 35.58 11.70
C GLN A 102 1.25 35.06 10.87
N ASP A 103 2.34 35.81 10.79
CA ASP A 103 3.55 35.36 10.08
C ASP A 103 4.17 34.13 10.73
N GLU A 104 4.19 34.07 12.06
CA GLU A 104 4.67 32.90 12.78
C GLU A 104 3.76 31.68 12.55
N ALA A 105 2.43 31.86 12.57
CA ALA A 105 1.49 30.80 12.25
C ALA A 105 1.71 30.25 10.83
N ARG A 106 1.88 31.14 9.83
CA ARG A 106 2.21 30.75 8.44
C ARG A 106 3.54 30.01 8.33
N ARG A 107 4.56 30.40 9.11
CA ARG A 107 5.85 29.70 9.15
C ARG A 107 5.70 28.30 9.74
N ARG A 108 4.96 28.16 10.84
CA ARG A 108 4.69 26.86 11.47
C ARG A 108 3.93 25.92 10.54
N GLU A 109 2.93 26.44 9.82
CA GLU A 109 2.17 25.67 8.83
C GLU A 109 3.07 25.14 7.70
N LYS A 110 3.93 25.99 7.13
CA LYS A 110 4.92 25.57 6.11
C LYS A 110 5.87 24.50 6.61
N ILE A 111 6.31 24.60 7.88
CA ILE A 111 7.18 23.58 8.48
C ILE A 111 6.45 22.24 8.60
N MET A 112 5.19 22.25 9.06
CA MET A 112 4.38 21.03 9.16
C MET A 112 4.09 20.41 7.80
N GLU A 113 3.80 21.23 6.78
CA GLU A 113 3.58 20.75 5.41
C GLU A 113 4.85 20.09 4.84
N ASN A 114 6.02 20.73 5.01
CA ASN A 114 7.29 20.16 4.58
C ASN A 114 7.62 18.86 5.31
N ALA A 115 7.35 18.78 6.62
CA ALA A 115 7.52 17.55 7.38
C ALA A 115 6.59 16.43 6.86
N ARG A 116 5.35 16.76 6.49
CA ARG A 116 4.40 15.80 5.89
C ARG A 116 4.89 15.29 4.54
N ARG A 117 5.34 16.19 3.65
CA ARG A 117 5.90 15.81 2.34
C ARG A 117 7.13 14.90 2.49
N GLN A 118 8.03 15.21 3.43
CA GLN A 118 9.19 14.36 3.70
C GLN A 118 8.79 12.96 4.22
N ALA A 119 7.77 12.88 5.09
CA ALA A 119 7.27 11.60 5.58
C ALA A 119 6.62 10.77 4.47
N GLU A 120 5.83 11.39 3.59
CA GLU A 120 5.23 10.76 2.41
C GLU A 120 6.32 10.22 1.47
N GLU A 121 7.35 11.02 1.18
CA GLU A 121 8.47 10.61 0.33
C GLU A 121 9.25 9.43 0.94
N GLN A 122 9.51 9.45 2.24
CA GLN A 122 10.16 8.33 2.93
C GLN A 122 9.32 7.06 2.87
N HIS A 123 8.01 7.17 3.06
CA HIS A 123 7.10 6.03 2.95
C HIS A 123 7.11 5.44 1.53
N GLN A 124 7.09 6.30 0.52
CA GLN A 124 7.13 5.87 -0.88
C GLN A 124 8.45 5.16 -1.22
N ARG A 125 9.59 5.73 -0.80
CA ARG A 125 10.91 5.10 -0.96
C ARG A 125 10.99 3.74 -0.26
N ALA A 126 10.42 3.61 0.94
CA ALA A 126 10.38 2.34 1.66
C ALA A 126 9.53 1.29 0.91
N GLN A 127 8.39 1.70 0.36
CA GLN A 127 7.52 0.83 -0.43
C GLN A 127 8.21 0.38 -1.73
N ASP A 128 8.95 1.27 -2.41
CA ASP A 128 9.74 0.92 -3.59
C ASP A 128 10.86 -0.07 -3.28
N GLN A 129 11.58 0.13 -2.16
CA GLN A 129 12.58 -0.84 -1.72
C GLN A 129 11.96 -2.21 -1.42
N GLN A 130 10.76 -2.24 -0.84
CA GLN A 130 10.04 -3.49 -0.60
C GLN A 130 9.65 -4.18 -1.92
N ARG A 131 9.09 -3.43 -2.88
CA ARG A 131 8.79 -3.94 -4.23
C ARG A 131 10.02 -4.51 -4.93
N GLN A 132 11.17 -3.83 -4.84
CA GLN A 132 12.41 -4.31 -5.43
C GLN A 132 12.90 -5.61 -4.77
N ARG A 133 12.81 -5.73 -3.44
CA ARG A 133 13.17 -6.97 -2.73
C ARG A 133 12.27 -8.13 -3.13
N GLU A 134 10.96 -7.90 -3.22
CA GLU A 134 9.99 -8.91 -3.63
C GLU A 134 10.21 -9.35 -5.09
N SER A 135 10.51 -8.40 -6.00
CA SER A 135 10.87 -8.72 -7.38
C SER A 135 12.10 -9.61 -7.46
N ARG A 136 13.18 -9.27 -6.73
CA ARG A 136 14.41 -10.08 -6.70
C ARG A 136 14.15 -11.49 -6.17
N PHE A 137 13.35 -11.61 -5.10
CA PHE A 137 12.98 -12.92 -4.54
C PHE A 137 12.20 -13.76 -5.56
N ARG A 138 11.25 -13.17 -6.28
CA ARG A 138 10.46 -13.84 -7.31
C ARG A 138 11.31 -14.27 -8.51
N ASP A 139 12.31 -13.48 -8.88
CA ASP A 139 13.24 -13.82 -9.96
C ASP A 139 14.18 -14.97 -9.56
N GLU A 140 14.70 -14.96 -8.33
CA GLU A 140 15.48 -16.07 -7.78
C GLU A 140 14.67 -17.37 -7.70
N GLU A 141 13.40 -17.29 -7.28
CA GLU A 141 12.50 -18.44 -7.24
C GLU A 141 12.25 -19.02 -8.64
N ARG A 142 11.95 -18.16 -9.63
CA ARG A 142 11.83 -18.57 -11.03
C ARG A 142 13.11 -19.22 -11.56
N GLN A 143 14.28 -18.70 -11.19
CA GLN A 143 15.56 -19.28 -11.60
C GLN A 143 15.77 -20.66 -10.96
N ARG A 144 15.45 -20.83 -9.67
CA ARG A 144 15.50 -22.13 -8.99
C ARG A 144 14.55 -23.14 -9.62
N GLN A 145 13.34 -22.73 -9.98
CA GLN A 145 12.36 -23.59 -10.65
C GLN A 145 12.86 -24.04 -12.03
N ARG A 146 13.44 -23.13 -12.83
CA ARG A 146 14.07 -23.48 -14.12
C ARG A 146 15.23 -24.47 -13.95
N GLN A 147 16.08 -24.28 -12.94
CA GLN A 147 17.18 -25.23 -12.67
C GLN A 147 16.66 -26.61 -12.25
N ARG A 148 15.58 -26.70 -11.45
CA ARG A 148 14.95 -27.97 -11.09
C ARG A 148 14.40 -28.70 -12.32
N GLN A 149 13.65 -27.99 -13.17
CA GLN A 149 13.12 -28.56 -14.42
C GLN A 149 14.24 -29.03 -15.36
N GLN A 150 15.36 -28.30 -15.47
CA GLN A 150 16.51 -28.74 -16.27
C GLN A 150 17.18 -30.00 -15.69
N LYS A 151 17.31 -30.11 -14.36
CA LYS A 151 17.85 -31.30 -13.70
C LYS A 151 16.93 -32.51 -13.88
N GLU A 152 15.62 -32.34 -13.82
CA GLU A 152 14.64 -33.40 -14.07
C GLU A 152 14.69 -33.89 -15.52
N LYS A 153 14.73 -32.97 -16.50
CA LYS A 153 14.89 -33.32 -17.92
C LYS A 153 16.21 -34.08 -18.20
N LYS A 154 17.31 -33.70 -17.53
CA LYS A 154 18.59 -34.44 -17.64
C LYS A 154 18.53 -35.83 -17.01
N LYS A 155 17.74 -36.03 -15.95
CA LYS A 155 17.56 -37.33 -15.31
C LYS A 155 16.61 -38.25 -16.09
N SER A 156 15.57 -37.73 -16.75
CA SER A 156 14.64 -38.56 -17.53
C SER A 156 15.26 -39.13 -18.81
N ASN A 157 16.34 -38.53 -19.33
CA ASN A 157 16.97 -38.99 -20.57
C ASN A 157 17.98 -40.15 -20.37
N ARG A 158 18.16 -40.69 -19.15
CA ARG A 158 19.14 -41.77 -18.91
C ARG A 158 18.57 -43.19 -18.90
N SER A 159 17.25 -43.37 -18.92
CA SER A 159 16.66 -44.72 -18.86
C SER A 159 15.29 -44.80 -19.53
N THR A 160 15.22 -44.92 -20.85
CA THR A 160 14.06 -45.56 -21.49
C THR A 160 14.48 -46.21 -22.82
N PRO A 161 14.23 -47.51 -23.02
CA PRO A 161 14.44 -48.15 -24.32
C PRO A 161 13.43 -47.59 -25.35
N PRO A 162 13.78 -47.58 -26.64
CA PRO A 162 12.91 -47.06 -27.70
C PRO A 162 11.89 -48.14 -28.07
N ASN A 163 10.75 -48.20 -27.39
CA ASN A 163 9.62 -48.97 -27.93
C ASN A 163 8.29 -48.60 -27.25
N ALA A 164 7.49 -47.80 -27.94
CA ALA A 164 6.09 -48.08 -28.23
C ALA A 164 5.49 -46.86 -28.98
N PRO A 165 4.92 -47.05 -30.19
CA PRO A 165 4.14 -45.99 -30.82
C PRO A 165 2.91 -45.71 -29.94
N ARG A 166 2.86 -44.52 -29.34
CA ARG A 166 1.64 -44.03 -28.70
C ARG A 166 0.56 -43.99 -29.77
N ARG A 167 -0.48 -44.81 -29.61
CA ARG A 167 -1.71 -44.74 -30.41
C ARG A 167 -2.19 -43.29 -30.39
N THR A 168 -2.06 -42.63 -31.53
CA THR A 168 -2.74 -41.37 -31.81
C THR A 168 -4.23 -41.63 -31.65
N LEU A 169 -4.83 -41.07 -30.59
CA LEU A 169 -6.28 -40.98 -30.55
C LEU A 169 -6.72 -40.24 -31.82
N PRO A 170 -7.81 -40.69 -32.49
CA PRO A 170 -8.33 -40.01 -33.65
C PRO A 170 -8.60 -38.54 -33.26
N PRO A 171 -8.22 -37.56 -34.11
CA PRO A 171 -8.49 -36.16 -33.84
C PRO A 171 -10.00 -36.00 -33.66
N GLY A 172 -10.41 -35.47 -32.51
CA GLY A 172 -11.80 -35.10 -32.27
C GLY A 172 -12.31 -34.13 -33.34
N PRO A 173 -13.62 -34.02 -33.53
CA PRO A 173 -14.21 -33.15 -34.55
C PRO A 173 -13.73 -31.72 -34.35
N ALA A 174 -13.24 -31.10 -35.43
CA ALA A 174 -12.79 -29.71 -35.41
C ALA A 174 -13.98 -28.78 -35.18
N VAL A 175 -13.86 -27.86 -34.22
CA VAL A 175 -14.87 -26.83 -33.96
C VAL A 175 -15.07 -25.96 -35.21
N THR A 176 -16.31 -25.83 -35.64
CA THR A 176 -16.68 -25.07 -36.84
C THR A 176 -16.94 -23.60 -36.51
N MET A 177 -16.75 -22.71 -37.50
CA MET A 177 -17.01 -21.27 -37.34
C MET A 177 -18.47 -20.94 -36.89
N PRO A 178 -19.52 -21.61 -37.41
CA PRO A 178 -20.89 -21.39 -36.94
C PRO A 178 -21.06 -21.68 -35.44
N GLN A 179 -20.50 -22.80 -34.95
CA GLN A 179 -20.56 -23.17 -33.53
C GLN A 179 -19.90 -22.12 -32.63
N ILE A 180 -18.80 -21.51 -33.08
CA ILE A 180 -18.13 -20.44 -32.31
C ILE A 180 -19.00 -19.19 -32.26
N LYS A 181 -19.65 -18.81 -33.36
CA LYS A 181 -20.53 -17.64 -33.40
C LYS A 181 -21.80 -17.85 -32.56
N GLU A 182 -22.40 -19.03 -32.65
CA GLU A 182 -23.56 -19.41 -31.83
C GLU A 182 -23.22 -19.43 -30.34
N TRP A 183 -22.10 -20.04 -29.98
CA TRP A 183 -21.58 -20.01 -28.60
C TRP A 183 -21.39 -18.57 -28.12
N TYR A 184 -20.76 -17.72 -28.92
CA TYR A 184 -20.48 -16.34 -28.53
C TYR A 184 -21.77 -15.53 -28.35
N ALA A 185 -22.75 -15.68 -29.25
CA ALA A 185 -24.06 -15.06 -29.11
C ALA A 185 -24.80 -15.54 -27.84
N PHE A 186 -24.74 -16.83 -27.54
CA PHE A 186 -25.27 -17.38 -26.30
C PHE A 186 -24.54 -16.82 -25.07
N ALA A 187 -23.21 -16.71 -25.13
CA ALA A 187 -22.41 -16.12 -24.06
C ALA A 187 -22.77 -14.65 -23.82
N GLU A 188 -23.05 -13.87 -24.86
CA GLU A 188 -23.51 -12.49 -24.70
C GLU A 188 -24.90 -12.42 -24.05
N ALA A 189 -25.83 -13.29 -24.43
CA ALA A 189 -27.14 -13.38 -23.79
C ALA A 189 -27.02 -13.74 -22.29
N CYS A 190 -26.19 -14.73 -21.95
CA CYS A 190 -25.91 -15.10 -20.56
C CYS A 190 -25.26 -13.95 -19.78
N ASN A 191 -24.33 -13.22 -20.39
CA ASN A 191 -23.69 -12.07 -19.78
C ASN A 191 -24.67 -10.91 -19.51
N ASN A 192 -25.72 -10.77 -20.31
CA ASN A 192 -26.75 -9.75 -20.07
C ASN A 192 -27.76 -10.18 -19.00
N ALA A 193 -28.03 -11.49 -18.87
CA ALA A 193 -29.06 -12.05 -18.00
C ALA A 193 -28.54 -12.90 -16.83
N ARG A 194 -27.38 -12.54 -16.25
CA ARG A 194 -26.60 -13.37 -15.28
C ARG A 194 -27.41 -13.94 -14.10
N GLU A 195 -28.41 -13.20 -13.61
CA GLU A 195 -29.26 -13.60 -12.49
C GLU A 195 -30.19 -14.78 -12.83
N LYS A 196 -30.48 -14.99 -14.12
CA LYS A 196 -31.39 -16.02 -14.62
C LYS A 196 -30.67 -17.14 -15.36
N VAL A 197 -29.34 -17.11 -15.42
CA VAL A 197 -28.55 -18.12 -16.13
C VAL A 197 -28.56 -19.43 -15.33
N GLN A 198 -29.09 -20.49 -15.96
CA GLN A 198 -29.06 -21.86 -15.42
C GLN A 198 -27.89 -22.70 -15.97
N THR A 199 -27.23 -22.23 -17.02
CA THR A 199 -26.14 -22.96 -17.69
C THR A 199 -25.07 -22.00 -18.12
N PHE A 200 -23.83 -22.25 -17.69
CA PHE A 200 -22.69 -21.44 -18.07
C PHE A 200 -22.38 -21.60 -19.56
N PRO A 201 -22.12 -20.52 -20.30
CA PRO A 201 -21.76 -20.58 -21.72
C PRO A 201 -20.34 -21.12 -21.92
N LEU A 202 -20.19 -22.44 -21.86
CA LEU A 202 -18.91 -23.13 -22.05
C LEU A 202 -18.43 -23.02 -23.50
N PRO A 203 -17.17 -22.64 -23.74
CA PRO A 203 -16.61 -22.63 -25.08
C PRO A 203 -16.63 -24.04 -25.69
N PRO A 204 -16.90 -24.16 -27.00
CA PRO A 204 -16.97 -25.46 -27.67
C PRO A 204 -15.63 -26.18 -27.55
N ASP A 205 -15.66 -27.44 -27.14
CA ASP A 205 -14.47 -28.25 -26.98
C ASP A 205 -13.89 -28.65 -28.35
N GLY A 206 -12.58 -28.60 -28.48
CA GLY A 206 -11.89 -28.76 -29.75
C GLY A 206 -10.43 -29.10 -29.57
N CYS A 207 -9.91 -29.95 -30.45
CA CYS A 207 -8.51 -30.35 -30.41
C CYS A 207 -7.61 -29.14 -30.69
N CYS A 208 -6.95 -28.63 -29.65
CA CYS A 208 -5.76 -27.83 -29.81
C CYS A 208 -4.60 -28.79 -30.04
N GLY A 209 -3.99 -28.80 -31.24
CA GLY A 209 -2.91 -29.73 -31.64
C GLY A 209 -1.62 -29.65 -30.80
N SER A 210 -1.66 -29.03 -29.62
CA SER A 210 -0.58 -28.99 -28.64
C SER A 210 -0.68 -30.18 -27.70
N THR A 211 0.37 -31.00 -27.66
CA THR A 211 0.48 -32.16 -26.77
C THR A 211 0.50 -31.77 -25.28
N THR A 212 0.86 -30.53 -24.95
CA THR A 212 0.86 -30.01 -23.58
C THR A 212 -0.54 -29.73 -23.04
N CYS A 213 -1.52 -29.48 -23.92
CA CYS A 213 -2.89 -29.21 -23.50
C CYS A 213 -3.61 -30.50 -23.11
N ALA A 214 -3.42 -31.58 -23.89
CA ALA A 214 -4.01 -32.89 -23.60
C ALA A 214 -3.59 -33.47 -22.22
N SER A 215 -2.43 -33.07 -21.70
CA SER A 215 -1.97 -33.50 -20.37
C SER A 215 -2.50 -32.67 -19.20
N GLN A 216 -3.14 -31.53 -19.45
CA GLN A 216 -3.66 -30.62 -18.42
C GLN A 216 -5.20 -30.64 -18.33
N ASP A 217 -5.87 -31.48 -19.12
CA ASP A 217 -7.32 -31.51 -19.21
C ASP A 217 -8.01 -32.13 -17.96
N GLU A 218 -7.30 -32.90 -17.12
CA GLU A 218 -7.92 -33.55 -15.95
C GLU A 218 -8.17 -32.62 -14.74
N ASP A 219 -7.40 -31.52 -14.62
CA ASP A 219 -7.48 -30.60 -13.45
C ASP A 219 -8.25 -29.29 -13.74
N ARG A 220 -8.79 -29.12 -14.95
CA ARG A 220 -9.40 -27.85 -15.40
C ARG A 220 -10.91 -27.83 -15.22
N SER A 221 -11.44 -26.67 -14.87
CA SER A 221 -12.90 -26.47 -14.74
C SER A 221 -13.55 -26.40 -16.13
N ASN A 222 -12.92 -25.73 -17.10
CA ASN A 222 -13.34 -25.75 -18.50
C ASN A 222 -12.74 -26.95 -19.23
N LYS A 223 -13.60 -27.65 -19.98
CA LYS A 223 -13.18 -28.74 -20.88
C LYS A 223 -12.34 -28.23 -22.05
N ALA A 224 -12.57 -26.99 -22.51
CA ALA A 224 -11.79 -26.40 -23.57
C ALA A 224 -10.42 -25.93 -23.06
N CYS A 225 -9.34 -26.34 -23.72
CA CYS A 225 -8.00 -25.86 -23.42
C CYS A 225 -7.86 -24.34 -23.69
N GLU A 226 -6.90 -23.69 -23.03
CA GLU A 226 -6.61 -22.25 -23.21
C GLU A 226 -6.44 -21.85 -24.68
N CYS A 227 -5.74 -22.65 -25.48
CA CYS A 227 -5.54 -22.39 -26.91
C CYS A 227 -6.88 -22.32 -27.67
N ASN A 228 -7.81 -23.20 -27.32
CA ASN A 228 -9.12 -23.27 -27.95
C ASN A 228 -10.01 -22.10 -27.51
N ILE A 229 -9.95 -21.70 -26.23
CA ILE A 229 -10.62 -20.49 -25.74
C ILE A 229 -10.11 -19.26 -26.50
N ARG A 230 -8.78 -19.07 -26.61
CA ARG A 230 -8.19 -17.95 -27.38
C ARG A 230 -8.64 -17.98 -28.85
N ARG A 231 -8.68 -19.17 -29.45
CA ARG A 231 -9.14 -19.37 -30.83
C ARG A 231 -10.61 -18.97 -30.99
N CYS A 232 -11.48 -19.37 -30.06
CA CYS A 232 -12.90 -19.02 -30.09
C CYS A 232 -13.10 -17.50 -30.07
N PHE A 233 -12.43 -16.77 -29.17
CA PHE A 233 -12.55 -15.31 -29.11
C PHE A 233 -11.98 -14.60 -30.36
N LYS A 234 -10.86 -15.09 -30.91
CA LYS A 234 -10.30 -14.56 -32.16
C LYS A 234 -11.26 -14.76 -33.34
N LEU A 235 -11.82 -15.97 -33.47
CA LEU A 235 -12.71 -16.33 -34.57
C LEU A 235 -14.12 -15.72 -34.42
N ALA A 236 -14.56 -15.43 -33.19
CA ALA A 236 -15.77 -14.66 -32.92
C ALA A 236 -15.66 -13.18 -33.37
N GLY A 237 -14.47 -12.70 -33.74
CA GLY A 237 -14.28 -11.32 -34.22
C GLY A 237 -14.19 -10.28 -33.10
N VAL A 238 -13.80 -10.69 -31.88
CA VAL A 238 -13.64 -9.77 -30.76
C VAL A 238 -12.43 -8.86 -30.99
N GLY A 239 -12.67 -7.59 -31.28
CA GLY A 239 -11.62 -6.60 -31.49
C GLY A 239 -11.03 -6.00 -30.20
N ILE A 240 -11.76 -6.05 -29.07
CA ILE A 240 -11.36 -5.41 -27.80
C ILE A 240 -11.43 -6.40 -26.63
N TYR A 241 -10.37 -7.17 -26.43
CA TYR A 241 -10.29 -8.18 -25.37
C TYR A 241 -10.47 -7.62 -23.95
N LYS A 242 -10.04 -6.37 -23.70
CA LYS A 242 -10.25 -5.70 -22.40
C LYS A 242 -11.72 -5.57 -22.01
N LYS A 243 -12.61 -5.32 -22.99
CA LYS A 243 -14.06 -5.22 -22.72
C LYS A 243 -14.66 -6.59 -22.43
N GLU A 244 -14.26 -7.60 -23.19
CA GLU A 244 -14.68 -8.99 -22.93
C GLU A 244 -14.18 -9.49 -21.58
N MET A 245 -12.92 -9.23 -21.24
CA MET A 245 -12.34 -9.60 -19.95
C MET A 245 -13.22 -9.10 -18.78
N LEU A 246 -13.76 -7.88 -18.84
CA LEU A 246 -14.66 -7.36 -17.81
C LEU A 246 -16.01 -8.09 -17.74
N LYS A 247 -16.52 -8.62 -18.87
CA LYS A 247 -17.74 -9.44 -18.90
C LYS A 247 -17.53 -10.79 -18.20
N TRP A 248 -16.34 -11.37 -18.34
CA TRP A 248 -15.95 -12.67 -17.77
C TRP A 248 -15.34 -12.57 -16.36
N HIS A 249 -15.33 -11.39 -15.74
CA HIS A 249 -14.78 -11.24 -14.38
C HIS A 249 -15.59 -12.07 -13.37
N PRO A 250 -14.95 -12.88 -12.50
CA PRO A 250 -15.66 -13.79 -11.59
C PRO A 250 -16.65 -13.07 -10.66
N ASP A 251 -16.32 -11.84 -10.26
CA ASP A 251 -17.22 -10.99 -9.45
C ASP A 251 -18.57 -10.71 -10.14
N LYS A 252 -18.62 -10.61 -11.47
CA LYS A 252 -19.88 -10.41 -12.19
C LYS A 252 -20.78 -11.64 -12.14
N TRP A 253 -20.20 -12.82 -11.99
CA TRP A 253 -20.89 -14.10 -11.88
C TRP A 253 -21.28 -14.45 -10.43
N SER A 254 -20.94 -13.61 -9.45
CA SER A 254 -21.47 -13.72 -8.07
C SER A 254 -23.00 -13.54 -7.99
N ARG A 255 -23.60 -12.84 -8.94
CA ARG A 255 -25.05 -12.62 -9.02
C ARG A 255 -25.85 -13.79 -9.57
N SER A 256 -25.16 -14.87 -9.99
CA SER A 256 -25.81 -16.08 -10.49
C SER A 256 -26.48 -16.86 -9.35
N PRO A 257 -27.39 -17.80 -9.66
CA PRO A 257 -28.08 -18.62 -8.67
C PRO A 257 -27.11 -19.29 -7.68
N GLU A 258 -27.48 -19.30 -6.40
CA GLU A 258 -26.59 -19.70 -5.29
C GLU A 258 -25.97 -21.09 -5.48
N ASN A 259 -26.78 -22.05 -5.94
CA ASN A 259 -26.38 -23.44 -6.18
C ASN A 259 -25.28 -23.61 -7.23
N GLN A 260 -25.12 -22.65 -8.15
CA GLN A 260 -24.18 -22.74 -9.28
C GLN A 260 -23.11 -21.64 -9.24
N ARG A 261 -23.22 -20.70 -8.30
CA ARG A 261 -22.37 -19.52 -8.18
C ARG A 261 -20.88 -19.87 -8.16
N GLU A 262 -20.47 -20.79 -7.29
CA GLU A 262 -19.06 -21.17 -7.17
C GLU A 262 -18.51 -21.78 -8.45
N ASN A 263 -19.28 -22.67 -9.08
CA ASN A 263 -18.88 -23.31 -10.33
C ASN A 263 -18.74 -22.29 -11.46
N PHE A 264 -19.72 -21.39 -11.60
CA PHE A 264 -19.69 -20.34 -12.62
C PHE A 264 -18.53 -19.38 -12.41
N GLN A 265 -18.20 -19.04 -11.16
CA GLN A 265 -17.03 -18.23 -10.85
C GLN A 265 -15.72 -18.92 -11.23
N LYS A 266 -15.58 -20.23 -11.00
CA LYS A 266 -14.40 -21.00 -11.41
C LYS A 266 -14.25 -21.02 -12.94
N LEU A 267 -15.34 -21.33 -13.66
CA LEU A 267 -15.37 -21.34 -15.12
C LEU A 267 -15.05 -19.97 -15.73
N ALA A 268 -15.67 -18.91 -15.20
CA ALA A 268 -15.44 -17.53 -15.63
C ALA A 268 -14.00 -17.07 -15.33
N ARG A 269 -13.43 -17.47 -14.19
CA ARG A 269 -12.05 -17.14 -13.82
C ARG A 269 -11.04 -17.68 -14.83
N GLU A 270 -11.21 -18.91 -15.29
CA GLU A 270 -10.32 -19.48 -16.30
C GLU A 270 -10.38 -18.71 -17.62
N ILE A 271 -11.60 -18.41 -18.11
CA ILE A 271 -11.77 -17.58 -19.32
C ILE A 271 -11.14 -16.19 -19.13
N PHE A 272 -11.33 -15.58 -17.95
CA PHE A 272 -10.75 -14.29 -17.60
C PHE A 272 -9.22 -14.29 -17.66
N ILE A 273 -8.58 -15.31 -17.09
CA ILE A 273 -7.11 -15.45 -17.12
C ILE A 273 -6.62 -15.58 -18.55
N VAL A 274 -7.29 -16.42 -19.36
CA VAL A 274 -6.94 -16.60 -20.77
C VAL A 274 -7.04 -15.28 -21.54
N LEU A 275 -8.12 -14.52 -21.36
CA LEU A 275 -8.33 -13.23 -22.02
C LEU A 275 -7.35 -12.15 -21.53
N LYS A 276 -6.89 -12.22 -20.29
CA LYS A 276 -5.88 -11.30 -19.74
C LYS A 276 -4.51 -11.50 -20.39
N ASP A 277 -4.20 -12.73 -20.79
CA ASP A 277 -2.93 -13.12 -21.41
C ASP A 277 -2.97 -13.09 -22.95
N MET A 278 -4.04 -12.56 -23.55
CA MET A 278 -4.21 -12.33 -25.01
C MET A 278 -3.84 -10.90 -25.40
#